data_AF-X0UUE3-F1
#
_entry.id   AF-X0UUE3-F1
#
_cell.length_a   1.000
_cell.length_b   1.000
_cell.length_c   1.000
_cell.angle_alpha   90.00
_cell.angle_beta   90.00
_cell.angle_gamma   90.00
#
_symmetry.space_group_name_H-M   'P 1'
#
loop_
_entity.id
_entity.type
_entity.pdbx_description
1 polymer ?
#
loop_
_entity_poly.entity_id
_entity_poly.type
_entity_poly.pdbx_seq_one_letter_code
_entity_poly.pdbx_strand_id
1 'polypeptide(L)'
;MSKIDQAKIAKYQDVAMRLSHKLSDKDSVHYANGPEIGPLLECIQKSGESHHTGPTGDEGMFLAPLTQCLENVDIACVGIPLDKSASFDLSGPRQGPRALRYASAAQGEVHEPSGLNVFDACSIIDWGDIEFSIAERDKTRQIEQIAKVYRNFARRGIATFSVGGEHVST
;
A
#
# COMPACT_ATOMS: atom_id res chain seq x y z
N MET A 1 -1.79 12.85 -18.40
CA MET A 1 -1.21 11.96 -17.37
C MET A 1 -0.31 12.81 -16.49
N SER A 2 -0.57 12.85 -15.19
CA SER A 2 0.38 13.43 -14.24
C SER A 2 1.62 12.54 -14.25
N LYS A 3 2.78 13.09 -14.64
CA LYS A 3 4.04 12.34 -14.59
C LYS A 3 4.47 12.25 -13.13
N ILE A 4 4.91 11.09 -12.68
CA ILE A 4 5.56 10.94 -11.37
C ILE A 4 6.73 11.94 -11.33
N ASP A 5 6.88 12.61 -10.19
CA ASP A 5 7.96 13.57 -9.96
C ASP A 5 9.33 12.93 -10.24
N GLN A 6 10.19 13.63 -10.97
CA GLN A 6 11.54 13.19 -11.29
C GLN A 6 12.38 12.97 -10.02
N ALA A 7 12.17 13.77 -8.98
CA ALA A 7 12.84 13.57 -7.69
C ALA A 7 12.45 12.21 -7.07
N LYS A 8 11.16 11.84 -7.13
CA LYS A 8 10.69 10.53 -6.67
C LYS A 8 11.24 9.39 -7.51
N ILE A 9 11.30 9.55 -8.84
CA ILE A 9 11.88 8.53 -9.72
C ILE A 9 13.36 8.30 -9.36
N ALA A 10 14.14 9.35 -9.19
CA ALA A 10 15.54 9.24 -8.79
C ALA A 10 15.70 8.54 -7.43
N LYS A 11 14.84 8.88 -6.46
CA LYS A 11 14.76 8.23 -5.14
C LYS A 11 14.49 6.73 -5.27
N TYR A 12 13.49 6.32 -6.06
CA TYR A 12 13.16 4.90 -6.27
C TYR A 12 14.27 4.14 -7.00
N GLN A 13 14.95 4.79 -7.94
CA GLN A 13 16.11 4.22 -8.63
C GLN A 13 17.27 3.99 -7.66
N ASP A 14 17.53 4.92 -6.74
CA ASP A 14 18.56 4.74 -5.71
C ASP A 14 18.27 3.53 -4.81
N VAL A 15 17.03 3.41 -4.32
CA VAL A 15 16.58 2.24 -3.53
C VAL A 15 16.78 0.94 -4.31
N ALA A 16 16.39 0.91 -5.59
CA ALA A 16 16.57 -0.27 -6.44
C ALA A 16 18.05 -0.62 -6.67
N MET A 17 18.93 0.38 -6.77
CA MET A 17 20.37 0.15 -6.91
C MET A 17 20.97 -0.43 -5.62
N ARG A 18 20.53 0.02 -4.43
CA ARG A 18 20.96 -0.57 -3.14
C ARG A 18 20.63 -2.06 -3.05
N LEU A 19 19.47 -2.49 -3.56
CA LEU A 19 19.10 -3.92 -3.65
C LEU A 19 20.11 -4.73 -4.46
N SER A 20 20.56 -4.19 -5.60
CA SER A 20 21.47 -4.89 -6.50
C SER A 20 22.87 -5.10 -5.91
N HIS A 21 23.27 -4.25 -4.96
CA HIS A 21 24.59 -4.28 -4.33
C HIS A 21 24.64 -5.05 -2.99
N LYS A 22 23.52 -5.64 -2.50
CA LYS A 22 23.43 -6.36 -1.21
C LYS A 22 24.05 -5.59 -0.04
N LEU A 23 23.91 -4.27 -0.03
CA LEU A 23 24.30 -3.46 1.12
C LEU A 23 23.29 -3.74 2.22
N SER A 24 23.68 -4.53 3.23
CA SER A 24 22.78 -4.83 4.34
C SER A 24 22.76 -3.63 5.29
N ASP A 25 21.63 -2.95 5.40
CA ASP A 25 21.37 -2.04 6.51
C ASP A 25 20.83 -2.86 7.70
N LYS A 26 21.76 -3.57 8.37
CA LYS A 26 21.47 -4.40 9.56
C LYS A 26 20.99 -3.60 10.78
N ASP A 27 21.06 -2.27 10.71
CA ASP A 27 20.71 -1.35 11.77
C ASP A 27 19.32 -0.69 11.57
N SER A 28 18.55 -1.10 10.55
CA SER A 28 17.18 -0.59 10.28
C SER A 28 16.15 -1.17 11.26
N VAL A 29 16.27 -0.77 12.53
CA VAL A 29 15.35 -1.19 13.58
C VAL A 29 14.21 -0.18 13.66
N HIS A 30 13.08 -0.53 13.05
CA HIS A 30 11.76 0.12 13.09
C HIS A 30 11.53 1.34 12.18
N TYR A 31 10.51 1.22 11.32
CA TYR A 31 9.81 2.26 10.56
C TYR A 31 9.66 3.63 11.23
N ALA A 32 9.48 3.64 12.56
CA ALA A 32 9.03 4.82 13.31
C ALA A 32 10.04 5.98 13.39
N ASN A 33 11.30 5.80 12.96
CA ASN A 33 12.37 6.78 13.20
C ASN A 33 12.97 7.42 11.92
N GLY A 34 12.47 7.10 10.73
CA GLY A 34 12.98 7.66 9.47
C GLY A 34 12.60 9.14 9.27
N PRO A 35 13.49 9.99 8.72
CA PRO A 35 13.18 11.41 8.47
C PRO A 35 12.05 11.63 7.45
N GLU A 36 11.84 10.68 6.55
CA GLU A 36 10.79 10.70 5.53
C GLU A 36 9.39 10.42 6.12
N ILE A 37 9.34 9.77 7.28
CA ILE A 37 8.11 9.30 7.94
C ILE A 37 7.47 10.37 8.82
N GLY A 38 8.25 11.31 9.34
CA GLY A 38 7.76 12.38 10.23
C GLY A 38 6.53 13.13 9.68
N PRO A 39 6.58 13.66 8.45
CA PRO A 39 5.43 14.35 7.84
C PRO A 39 4.20 13.46 7.62
N LEU A 40 4.39 12.15 7.41
CA LEU A 40 3.30 11.18 7.29
C LEU A 40 2.67 10.90 8.65
N LEU A 41 3.48 10.67 9.69
CA LEU A 41 2.99 10.47 11.06
C LEU A 41 2.19 11.66 11.58
N GLU A 42 2.64 12.88 11.30
CA GLU A 42 1.87 14.09 11.62
C GLU A 42 0.50 14.09 10.96
N CYS A 43 0.40 13.61 9.73
CA CYS A 43 -0.87 13.54 9.03
C CYS A 43 -1.80 12.49 9.63
N ILE A 44 -1.28 11.30 9.95
CA ILE A 44 -2.01 10.23 10.62
C ILE A 44 -2.51 10.70 12.00
N GLN A 45 -1.68 11.43 12.75
CA GLN A 45 -2.10 12.04 14.02
C GLN A 45 -3.23 13.05 13.83
N LYS A 46 -3.18 13.86 12.77
CA LYS A 46 -4.22 14.85 12.45
C LYS A 46 -5.52 14.20 11.96
N SER A 47 -5.46 13.04 11.30
CA SER A 47 -6.66 12.30 10.86
C SER A 47 -7.38 11.64 12.04
N GLY A 48 -6.73 11.48 13.19
CA GLY A 48 -7.30 10.84 14.38
C GLY A 48 -7.37 9.32 14.27
N GLU A 49 -6.72 8.74 13.26
CA GLU A 49 -6.62 7.29 13.08
C GLU A 49 -5.58 6.72 14.06
N SER A 50 -5.88 5.59 14.69
CA SER A 50 -4.97 4.94 15.64
C SER A 50 -3.88 4.19 14.87
N HIS A 51 -2.62 4.61 14.99
CA HIS A 51 -1.48 3.84 14.52
C HIS A 51 -0.93 3.01 15.68
N HIS A 52 -1.15 1.70 15.63
CA HIS A 52 -0.46 0.75 16.49
C HIS A 52 0.83 0.29 15.80
N THR A 53 1.92 0.22 16.55
CA THR A 53 3.17 -0.45 16.17
C THR A 53 3.33 -1.66 17.08
N GLY A 54 3.09 -2.86 16.54
CA GLY A 54 3.22 -4.11 17.29
C GLY A 54 2.40 -5.27 16.70
N PRO A 55 2.78 -6.51 17.02
CA PRO A 55 2.27 -7.74 16.36
C PRO A 55 0.79 -8.06 16.63
N THR A 56 0.06 -7.18 17.32
CA THR A 56 -1.32 -7.41 17.77
C THR A 56 -2.27 -6.36 17.17
N GLY A 57 -2.50 -6.43 15.85
CA GLY A 57 -3.89 -6.57 15.42
C GLY A 57 -4.52 -5.53 14.49
N ASP A 58 -3.95 -4.35 14.25
CA ASP A 58 -4.61 -3.31 13.42
C ASP A 58 -3.69 -2.72 12.34
N GLU A 59 -2.77 -3.52 11.82
CA GLU A 59 -1.78 -3.07 10.85
C GLU A 59 -2.14 -3.43 9.41
N GLY A 60 -1.67 -2.61 8.48
CA GLY A 60 -1.84 -2.80 7.06
C GLY A 60 -0.91 -3.86 6.47
N MET A 61 -0.88 -3.93 5.14
CA MET A 61 0.04 -4.79 4.40
C MET A 61 1.48 -4.51 4.83
N PHE A 62 2.23 -5.57 5.17
CA PHE A 62 3.63 -5.48 5.62
C PHE A 62 3.84 -4.58 6.86
N LEU A 63 2.86 -4.55 7.76
CA LEU A 63 2.85 -3.70 8.97
C LEU A 63 2.76 -2.18 8.68
N ALA A 64 2.45 -1.79 7.44
CA ALA A 64 2.27 -0.39 7.06
C ALA A 64 1.14 0.26 7.88
N PRO A 65 1.21 1.57 8.16
CA PRO A 65 0.11 2.27 8.82
C PRO A 65 -1.15 2.21 7.97
N LEU A 66 -2.26 1.77 8.57
CA LEU A 66 -3.58 1.80 7.96
C LEU A 66 -4.16 3.22 8.08
N THR A 67 -4.20 3.95 6.97
CA THR A 67 -4.63 5.36 6.95
C THR A 67 -5.16 5.79 5.59
N GLN A 68 -6.12 6.72 5.57
CA GLN A 68 -6.56 7.38 4.35
C GLN A 68 -5.90 8.76 4.10
N CYS A 69 -4.95 9.17 4.95
CA CYS A 69 -4.12 10.34 4.70
C CYS A 69 -3.31 10.18 3.41
N LEU A 70 -3.28 11.21 2.56
CA LEU A 70 -2.55 11.20 1.28
C LEU A 70 -1.51 12.32 1.18
N GLU A 71 -1.16 12.94 2.30
CA GLU A 71 -0.10 13.94 2.40
C GLU A 71 1.25 13.24 2.61
N ASN A 72 2.26 13.61 1.81
CA ASN A 72 3.63 13.06 1.89
C ASN A 72 3.71 11.53 1.72
N VAL A 73 2.79 10.95 0.96
CA VAL A 73 2.78 9.52 0.62
C VAL A 73 3.55 9.28 -0.69
N ASP A 74 4.41 8.27 -0.68
CA ASP A 74 5.13 7.78 -1.87
C ASP A 74 4.38 6.60 -2.51
N ILE A 75 3.96 5.64 -1.68
CA ILE A 75 3.29 4.42 -2.13
C ILE A 75 2.03 4.18 -1.29
N ALA A 76 0.90 3.95 -1.95
CA ALA A 76 -0.33 3.48 -1.31
C ALA A 76 -0.56 2.00 -1.66
N CYS A 77 -0.60 1.14 -0.64
CA CYS A 77 -1.10 -0.21 -0.73
C CYS A 77 -2.64 -0.18 -0.74
N VAL A 78 -3.28 -0.84 -1.69
CA VAL A 78 -4.73 -0.78 -1.91
C VAL A 78 -5.28 -2.16 -2.16
N GLY A 79 -6.26 -2.58 -1.37
CA GLY A 79 -7.02 -3.78 -1.63
C GLY A 79 -8.20 -3.54 -2.56
N ILE A 80 -8.40 -4.42 -3.53
CA ILE A 80 -9.55 -4.41 -4.43
C ILE A 80 -10.31 -5.74 -4.25
N PRO A 81 -11.23 -5.82 -3.27
CA PRO A 81 -11.95 -7.06 -2.94
C PRO A 81 -13.09 -7.34 -3.94
N LEU A 82 -12.74 -7.49 -5.22
CA LEU A 82 -13.66 -7.76 -6.30
C LEU A 82 -13.55 -9.22 -6.74
N ASP A 83 -14.66 -9.95 -6.65
CA ASP A 83 -14.86 -11.15 -7.47
C ASP A 83 -16.30 -11.15 -8.00
N LYS A 84 -16.50 -10.64 -9.20
CA LYS A 84 -17.84 -10.62 -9.84
C LYS A 84 -17.80 -11.09 -11.28
N SER A 85 -16.62 -11.38 -11.80
CA SER A 85 -16.39 -11.90 -13.15
C SER A 85 -16.06 -13.39 -13.12
N ALA A 86 -15.71 -13.94 -11.95
CA ALA A 86 -15.53 -15.36 -11.71
C ALA A 86 -16.86 -16.09 -11.78
N SER A 87 -16.82 -17.30 -12.31
CA SER A 87 -17.91 -18.25 -12.17
C SER A 87 -18.14 -18.55 -10.68
N PHE A 88 -19.37 -18.93 -10.30
CA PHE A 88 -19.72 -19.21 -8.90
C PHE A 88 -18.74 -20.17 -8.22
N ASP A 89 -18.30 -21.20 -8.95
CA ASP A 89 -17.38 -22.25 -8.48
C ASP A 89 -15.94 -21.75 -8.26
N LEU A 90 -15.62 -20.53 -8.72
CA LEU A 90 -14.31 -19.88 -8.60
C LEU A 90 -14.39 -18.57 -7.78
N SER A 91 -15.50 -18.33 -7.08
CA SER A 91 -15.62 -17.20 -6.15
C SER A 91 -14.70 -17.39 -4.95
N GLY A 92 -14.21 -16.28 -4.37
CA GLY A 92 -13.15 -16.33 -3.37
C GLY A 92 -12.07 -15.26 -3.51
N PRO A 93 -11.69 -14.82 -4.73
CA PRO A 93 -10.61 -13.85 -4.88
C PRO A 93 -10.85 -12.51 -4.16
N ARG A 94 -12.11 -12.14 -3.87
CA ARG A 94 -12.43 -10.96 -3.02
C ARG A 94 -11.75 -10.99 -1.64
N GLN A 95 -11.35 -12.17 -1.16
CA GLN A 95 -10.68 -12.36 0.13
C GLN A 95 -9.16 -12.15 0.06
N GLY A 96 -8.59 -12.01 -1.14
CA GLY A 96 -7.16 -11.84 -1.40
C GLY A 96 -6.51 -10.71 -0.59
N PRO A 97 -7.06 -9.48 -0.57
CA PRO A 97 -6.48 -8.38 0.21
C PRO A 97 -6.30 -8.69 1.69
N ARG A 98 -7.34 -9.25 2.34
CA ARG A 98 -7.28 -9.65 3.75
C ARG A 98 -6.28 -10.77 3.99
N ALA A 99 -6.23 -11.77 3.11
CA ALA A 99 -5.29 -12.87 3.22
C ALA A 99 -3.83 -12.38 3.10
N LEU A 100 -3.57 -11.43 2.19
CA LEU A 100 -2.23 -10.84 2.06
C LEU A 100 -1.84 -10.02 3.28
N ARG A 101 -2.73 -9.17 3.83
CA ARG A 101 -2.44 -8.44 5.08
C ARG A 101 -2.01 -9.39 6.19
N TYR A 102 -2.78 -10.44 6.42
CA TYR A 102 -2.45 -11.47 7.41
C TYR A 102 -1.10 -12.16 7.13
N ALA A 103 -0.85 -12.58 5.89
CA ALA A 103 0.38 -13.29 5.53
C ALA A 103 1.63 -12.39 5.57
N SER A 104 1.49 -11.14 5.15
CA SER A 104 2.58 -10.16 5.12
C SER A 104 3.00 -9.70 6.52
N ALA A 105 2.10 -9.75 7.51
CA ALA A 105 2.44 -9.41 8.88
C ALA A 105 3.57 -10.30 9.45
N ALA A 106 3.62 -11.58 9.05
CA ALA A 106 4.69 -12.48 9.45
C ALA A 106 6.03 -12.22 8.74
N GLN A 107 6.01 -11.53 7.59
CA GLN A 107 7.22 -11.16 6.86
C GLN A 107 7.86 -9.88 7.41
N GLY A 108 7.03 -9.00 7.99
CA GLY A 108 7.49 -7.70 8.50
C GLY A 108 7.90 -6.72 7.38
N GLU A 109 8.63 -5.69 7.78
CA GLU A 109 9.03 -4.56 6.92
C GLU A 109 10.31 -4.82 6.12
N VAL A 110 11.15 -5.74 6.60
CA VAL A 110 12.52 -5.95 6.09
C VAL A 110 12.53 -7.08 5.08
N HIS A 111 13.10 -6.81 3.91
CA HIS A 111 13.38 -7.87 2.94
C HIS A 111 14.61 -8.68 3.39
N GLU A 112 14.36 -9.78 4.10
CA GLU A 112 15.37 -10.68 4.70
C GLU A 112 16.58 -10.97 3.79
N PRO A 113 16.44 -11.36 2.51
CA PRO A 113 17.59 -11.70 1.68
C PRO A 113 18.55 -10.52 1.39
N SER A 114 18.05 -9.28 1.37
CA SER A 114 18.88 -8.10 1.11
C SER A 114 19.14 -7.25 2.35
N GLY A 115 18.39 -7.46 3.44
CA GLY A 115 18.40 -6.58 4.62
C GLY A 115 17.92 -5.16 4.31
N LEU A 116 17.10 -4.97 3.28
CA LEU A 116 16.57 -3.65 2.94
C LEU A 116 15.22 -3.47 3.63
N ASN A 117 15.09 -2.37 4.38
CA ASN A 117 13.78 -1.86 4.78
C ASN A 117 13.34 -0.78 3.79
N VAL A 118 12.33 -1.09 2.96
CA VAL A 118 11.80 -0.12 1.98
C VAL A 118 11.08 1.06 2.65
N PHE A 119 10.64 0.86 3.88
CA PHE A 119 9.92 1.87 4.65
C PHE A 119 10.84 2.96 5.23
N ASP A 120 12.15 2.71 5.34
CA ASP A 120 13.13 3.76 5.70
C ASP A 120 13.32 4.77 4.57
N ALA A 121 13.17 4.30 3.33
CA ALA A 121 13.36 5.12 2.14
C ALA A 121 12.05 5.74 1.68
N CYS A 122 10.92 5.03 1.75
CA CYS A 122 9.66 5.47 1.15
C CYS A 122 8.55 5.61 2.20
N SER A 123 7.74 6.66 2.07
CA SER A 123 6.53 6.83 2.89
C SER A 123 5.41 5.95 2.33
N ILE A 124 5.25 4.76 2.91
CA ILE A 124 4.30 3.74 2.48
C ILE A 124 3.13 3.66 3.46
N ILE A 125 1.91 3.57 2.94
CA ILE A 125 0.68 3.37 3.72
C ILE A 125 -0.11 2.17 3.21
N ASP A 126 -0.94 1.58 4.06
CA ASP A 126 -2.10 0.81 3.62
C ASP A 126 -3.31 1.74 3.60
N TRP A 127 -3.85 2.00 2.42
CA TRP A 127 -5.03 2.85 2.25
C TRP A 127 -6.34 2.14 2.59
N GLY A 128 -6.27 0.82 2.84
CA GLY A 128 -7.42 -0.04 3.04
C GLY A 128 -7.95 -0.61 1.74
N ASP A 129 -9.25 -0.92 1.75
CA ASP A 129 -9.93 -1.54 0.62
C ASP A 129 -10.80 -0.53 -0.13
N ILE A 130 -10.95 -0.72 -1.44
CA ILE A 130 -11.95 0.01 -2.22
C ILE A 130 -13.34 -0.51 -1.82
N GLU A 131 -14.12 0.36 -1.21
CA GLU A 131 -15.51 0.07 -0.86
C GLU A 131 -16.40 0.08 -2.11
N PHE A 132 -17.04 -1.05 -2.35
CA PHE A 132 -18.11 -1.16 -3.34
C PHE A 132 -19.46 -1.10 -2.62
N SER A 133 -20.40 -0.35 -3.17
CA SER A 133 -21.77 -0.35 -2.64
C SER A 133 -22.38 -1.74 -2.77
N ILE A 134 -22.95 -2.26 -1.68
CA ILE A 134 -23.62 -3.57 -1.64
C ILE A 134 -24.78 -3.64 -2.65
N ALA A 135 -25.44 -2.50 -2.90
CA ALA A 135 -26.52 -2.39 -3.87
C ALA A 135 -26.01 -2.32 -5.33
N GLU A 136 -24.74 -2.00 -5.53
CA GLU A 136 -24.16 -1.82 -6.86
C GLU A 136 -23.78 -3.17 -7.48
N ARG A 137 -24.59 -3.63 -8.43
CA ARG A 137 -24.37 -4.87 -9.19
C ARG A 137 -23.78 -4.62 -10.57
N ASP A 138 -23.75 -3.38 -11.03
CA ASP A 138 -23.16 -3.01 -12.31
C ASP A 138 -21.64 -3.00 -12.22
N LYS A 139 -21.02 -3.97 -12.89
CA LYS A 139 -19.56 -4.11 -12.99
C LYS A 139 -18.90 -2.83 -13.54
N THR A 140 -19.56 -2.16 -14.49
CA THR A 140 -19.04 -0.93 -15.11
C THR A 140 -18.88 0.17 -14.07
N ARG A 141 -19.88 0.34 -13.20
CA ARG A 141 -19.82 1.34 -12.13
C ARG A 141 -18.77 1.01 -11.08
N GLN A 142 -18.58 -0.26 -10.76
CA GLN A 142 -17.49 -0.68 -9.85
C GLN A 142 -16.11 -0.36 -10.44
N ILE A 143 -15.92 -0.61 -11.74
CA ILE A 143 -14.69 -0.21 -12.45
C ILE A 143 -14.51 1.31 -12.42
N GLU A 144 -15.58 2.09 -12.58
CA GLU A 144 -15.52 3.55 -12.44
C GLU A 144 -15.15 4.02 -11.02
N GLN A 145 -15.63 3.33 -9.98
CA GLN A 145 -15.26 3.59 -8.59
C GLN A 145 -13.75 3.34 -8.38
N ILE A 146 -13.23 2.23 -8.89
CA ILE A 146 -11.79 1.93 -8.89
C ILE A 146 -11.04 3.07 -9.61
N ALA A 147 -11.42 3.38 -10.85
CA ALA A 147 -10.76 4.41 -11.64
C ALA A 147 -10.76 5.79 -10.94
N LYS A 148 -11.83 6.15 -10.22
CA LYS A 148 -11.91 7.40 -9.45
C LYS A 148 -10.86 7.46 -8.35
N VAL A 149 -10.67 6.37 -7.60
CA VAL A 149 -9.65 6.26 -6.55
C VAL A 149 -8.25 6.38 -7.15
N TYR A 150 -7.93 5.62 -8.20
CA TYR A 150 -6.60 5.67 -8.84
C TYR A 150 -6.29 7.01 -9.51
N ARG A 151 -7.30 7.69 -10.09
CA ARG A 151 -7.13 9.07 -10.58
C ARG A 151 -6.77 10.05 -9.46
N ASN A 152 -7.21 9.80 -8.22
CA ASN A 152 -6.81 10.62 -7.08
C ASN A 152 -5.32 10.42 -6.75
N PHE A 153 -4.87 9.17 -6.65
CA PHE A 153 -3.45 8.85 -6.43
C PHE A 153 -2.56 9.42 -7.54
N ALA A 154 -2.95 9.23 -8.80
CA ALA A 154 -2.20 9.76 -9.95
C ALA A 154 -2.06 11.29 -9.93
N ARG A 155 -3.13 12.02 -9.54
CA ARG A 155 -3.07 13.49 -9.40
C ARG A 155 -2.11 13.93 -8.29
N ARG A 156 -1.92 13.11 -7.26
CA ARG A 156 -1.00 13.37 -6.14
C ARG A 156 0.41 12.82 -6.37
N GLY A 157 0.67 12.14 -7.49
CA GLY A 157 1.97 11.52 -7.75
C GLY A 157 2.29 10.35 -6.82
N ILE A 158 1.26 9.66 -6.31
CA ILE A 158 1.39 8.50 -5.42
C ILE A 158 1.46 7.24 -6.28
N ALA A 159 2.48 6.41 -6.07
CA ALA A 159 2.55 5.09 -6.66
C ALA A 159 1.60 4.13 -5.93
N THR A 160 1.12 3.09 -6.61
CA THR A 160 0.11 2.19 -6.06
C THR A 160 0.58 0.75 -6.06
N PHE A 161 0.48 0.09 -4.92
CA PHE A 161 0.64 -1.36 -4.79
C PHE A 161 -0.74 -1.98 -4.62
N SER A 162 -1.24 -2.61 -5.68
CA SER A 162 -2.64 -3.04 -5.76
C SER A 162 -2.75 -4.53 -5.53
N VAL A 163 -3.64 -4.92 -4.63
CA VAL A 163 -3.91 -6.33 -4.32
C VAL A 163 -5.33 -6.60 -4.73
N GLY A 164 -5.49 -7.28 -5.85
CA GLY A 164 -6.81 -7.59 -6.40
C GLY A 164 -7.45 -8.82 -5.78
N GLY A 165 -8.68 -9.06 -6.21
CA GLY A 165 -9.23 -10.41 -6.32
C GLY A 165 -9.15 -10.90 -7.77
N GLU A 166 -9.77 -10.16 -8.69
CA GLU A 166 -9.83 -10.54 -10.11
C GLU A 166 -9.03 -9.60 -11.01
N HIS A 167 -8.54 -10.13 -12.14
CA HIS A 167 -7.78 -9.36 -13.12
C HIS A 167 -8.58 -8.27 -13.85
N VAL A 168 -9.92 -8.27 -13.72
CA VAL A 168 -10.78 -7.23 -14.30
C VAL A 168 -10.57 -5.86 -13.66
N SER A 169 -9.94 -5.81 -12.48
CA SER A 169 -9.65 -4.56 -11.76
C SER A 169 -8.37 -3.85 -12.20
N THR A 170 -7.61 -4.43 -13.14
CA THR A 170 -6.35 -3.88 -13.67
C THR A 170 -6.58 -3.12 -14.97
#